data_AF-A0A7J4GXQ3-F1
#
_entry.id   AF-A0A7J4GXQ3-F1
#
_cell.length_a   1.000
_cell.length_b   1.000
_cell.length_c   1.000
_cell.angle_alpha   90.00
_cell.angle_beta   90.00
_cell.angle_gamma   90.00
#
_symmetry.space_group_name_H-M   'P 1'
#
loop_
_entity.id
_entity.type
_entity.pdbx_description
1 polymer ?
#
loop_
_entity_poly.entity_id
_entity_poly.type
_entity_poly.pdbx_seq_one_letter_code
_entity_poly.pdbx_strand_id
1 'polypeptide(L)'
;MADMVIVASKFKEMVKSSGCNTGGDAAEAFNHYVHWQIEEACNRAKANGRKTVRSHDFSTMSVSEDSLLVASKVKAVIKANGLNCAADAFYGLNYQLNWVVSSGCNRAVANGRKTIRGHDIVLQ
;
A
#
# COMPACT_ATOMS: atom_id res chain seq x y z
N MET A 1 -10.47 7.34 -12.33
CA MET A 1 -10.21 6.18 -11.45
C MET A 1 -8.76 5.76 -11.66
N ALA A 2 -7.97 5.71 -10.60
CA ALA A 2 -6.60 5.20 -10.69
C ALA A 2 -6.64 3.69 -10.98
N ASP A 3 -5.72 3.19 -11.81
CA ASP A 3 -5.64 1.76 -12.15
C ASP A 3 -5.54 0.91 -10.86
N MET A 4 -6.16 -0.26 -10.82
CA MET A 4 -6.14 -1.09 -9.61
C MET A 4 -4.77 -1.76 -9.48
N VAL A 5 -3.93 -1.26 -8.56
CA VAL A 5 -2.57 -1.78 -8.32
C VAL A 5 -2.54 -2.88 -7.25
N ILE A 6 -3.63 -3.01 -6.49
CA ILE A 6 -3.80 -4.02 -5.45
C ILE A 6 -4.53 -5.26 -5.98
N VAL A 7 -4.27 -6.41 -5.35
CA VAL A 7 -5.07 -7.62 -5.53
C VAL A 7 -6.22 -7.56 -4.52
N ALA A 8 -7.40 -7.16 -4.98
CA ALA A 8 -8.57 -6.92 -4.12
C ALA A 8 -9.00 -8.14 -3.28
N SER A 9 -8.82 -9.37 -3.79
CA SER A 9 -9.09 -10.59 -3.03
C SER A 9 -8.15 -10.74 -1.84
N LYS A 10 -6.84 -10.59 -2.06
CA LYS A 10 -5.82 -10.66 -1.00
C LYS A 10 -6.01 -9.57 0.06
N PHE A 11 -6.39 -8.36 -0.36
CA PHE A 11 -6.73 -7.29 0.58
C PHE A 11 -7.89 -7.70 1.50
N LYS A 12 -8.97 -8.26 0.94
CA LYS A 12 -10.11 -8.74 1.74
C LYS A 12 -9.73 -9.90 2.66
N GLU A 13 -8.91 -10.83 2.19
CA GLU A 13 -8.38 -11.93 3.00
C GLU A 13 -7.56 -11.41 4.18
N MET A 14 -6.66 -10.46 3.95
CA MET A 14 -5.86 -9.85 5.01
C MET A 14 -6.71 -9.13 6.06
N VAL A 15 -7.70 -8.36 5.62
CA VAL A 15 -8.65 -7.68 6.52
C VAL A 15 -9.39 -8.70 7.39
N LYS A 16 -9.83 -9.81 6.78
CA LYS A 16 -10.50 -10.91 7.49
C LYS A 16 -9.57 -11.61 8.48
N SER A 17 -8.32 -11.89 8.10
CA SER A 17 -7.29 -12.44 8.98
C SER A 17 -6.95 -11.50 10.15
N SER A 18 -7.12 -10.20 9.95
CA SER A 18 -6.98 -9.17 11.00
C SER A 18 -8.23 -9.01 11.88
N GLY A 19 -9.23 -9.91 11.75
CA GLY A 19 -10.44 -9.91 12.56
C GLY A 19 -11.46 -8.82 12.20
N CYS A 20 -11.33 -8.18 11.05
CA CYS A 20 -12.22 -7.12 10.58
C CYS A 20 -13.00 -7.53 9.32
N ASN A 21 -14.10 -6.84 9.07
CA ASN A 21 -14.87 -6.90 7.83
C ASN A 21 -14.41 -5.78 6.88
N THR A 22 -14.51 -6.00 5.58
CA THR A 22 -14.17 -4.98 4.58
C THR A 22 -15.41 -4.15 4.22
N GLY A 23 -15.33 -2.83 4.37
CA GLY A 23 -16.33 -1.88 3.85
C GLY A 23 -16.33 -1.84 2.32
N GLY A 24 -17.45 -1.45 1.72
CA GLY A 24 -17.59 -1.37 0.25
C GLY A 24 -16.62 -0.38 -0.40
N ASP A 25 -16.26 0.68 0.34
CA ASP A 25 -15.34 1.75 -0.05
C ASP A 25 -13.87 1.46 0.26
N ALA A 26 -13.59 0.47 1.12
CA ALA A 26 -12.26 0.26 1.68
C ALA A 26 -11.21 -0.14 0.64
N ALA A 27 -11.57 -0.98 -0.34
CA ALA A 27 -10.63 -1.43 -1.37
C ALA A 27 -10.22 -0.29 -2.32
N GLU A 28 -11.15 0.60 -2.67
CA GLU A 28 -10.87 1.75 -3.53
C GLU A 28 -10.02 2.78 -2.78
N ALA A 29 -10.36 3.08 -1.53
CA ALA A 29 -9.56 3.96 -0.68
C ALA A 29 -8.14 3.42 -0.47
N PHE A 30 -8.00 2.11 -0.25
CA PHE A 30 -6.69 1.45 -0.16
C PHE A 30 -5.90 1.57 -1.46
N ASN A 31 -6.55 1.39 -2.61
CA ASN A 31 -5.88 1.57 -3.90
C ASN A 31 -5.36 3.01 -4.07
N HIS A 32 -6.16 4.03 -3.75
CA HIS A 32 -5.72 5.42 -3.78
C HIS A 32 -4.54 5.69 -2.83
N TYR A 33 -4.59 5.13 -1.62
CA TYR A 33 -3.47 5.21 -0.69
C TYR A 33 -2.18 4.60 -1.26
N VAL A 34 -2.26 3.45 -1.94
CA VAL A 34 -1.10 2.81 -2.57
C VAL A 34 -0.50 3.69 -3.66
N HIS A 35 -1.33 4.34 -4.50
CA HIS A 35 -0.85 5.29 -5.52
C HIS A 35 -0.12 6.47 -4.88
N TRP A 36 -0.73 7.10 -3.88
CA TRP A 36 -0.10 8.18 -3.13
C TRP A 36 1.24 7.74 -2.52
N GLN A 37 1.30 6.55 -1.94
CA GLN A 37 2.52 6.02 -1.34
C GLN A 37 3.64 5.80 -2.37
N ILE A 38 3.29 5.36 -3.58
CA ILE A 38 4.24 5.22 -4.71
C ILE A 38 4.73 6.58 -5.17
N GLU A 39 3.86 7.57 -5.30
CA GLU A 39 4.22 8.95 -5.66
C GLU A 39 5.18 9.56 -4.62
N GLU A 40 4.90 9.38 -3.34
CA GLU A 40 5.80 9.83 -2.27
C GLU A 40 7.17 9.16 -2.30
N ALA A 41 7.21 7.85 -2.55
CA ALA A 41 8.49 7.14 -2.74
C ALA A 41 9.25 7.64 -3.99
N CYS A 42 8.53 7.96 -5.06
CA CYS A 42 9.11 8.59 -6.26
C CYS A 42 9.68 9.97 -5.95
N ASN A 43 8.96 10.78 -5.18
CA ASN A 43 9.40 12.11 -4.75
C ASN A 43 10.66 12.02 -3.87
N ARG A 44 10.72 11.07 -2.93
CA ARG A 44 11.92 10.82 -2.10
C ARG A 44 13.11 10.35 -2.91
N ALA A 45 12.91 9.44 -3.88
CA ALA A 45 13.98 9.00 -4.76
C ALA A 45 14.54 10.18 -5.59
N LYS A 46 13.67 11.02 -6.14
CA LYS A 46 14.05 12.24 -6.87
C LYS A 46 14.78 13.25 -5.99
N ALA A 47 14.28 13.52 -4.79
CA ALA A 47 14.90 14.43 -3.82
C ALA A 47 16.31 13.96 -3.42
N ASN A 48 16.53 12.66 -3.37
CA ASN A 48 17.84 12.04 -3.12
C ASN A 48 18.72 11.93 -4.37
N GLY A 49 18.33 12.51 -5.51
CA GLY A 49 19.08 12.46 -6.77
C GLY A 49 19.10 11.08 -7.45
N ARG A 50 18.26 10.13 -7.01
CA ARG A 50 18.20 8.78 -7.56
C ARG A 50 17.14 8.64 -8.64
N LYS A 51 17.46 7.84 -9.67
CA LYS A 51 16.53 7.46 -10.74
C LYS A 51 15.84 6.12 -10.50
N THR A 52 16.02 5.53 -9.33
CA THR A 52 15.52 4.19 -8.99
C THR A 52 14.90 4.21 -7.61
N VAL A 53 13.61 3.87 -7.53
CA VAL A 53 12.88 3.64 -6.30
C VAL A 53 13.31 2.29 -5.70
N ARG A 54 13.60 2.31 -4.40
CA ARG A 54 14.07 1.16 -3.60
C ARG A 54 13.23 1.00 -2.33
N SER A 55 13.44 -0.07 -1.58
CA SER A 55 12.69 -0.36 -0.34
C SER A 55 12.72 0.79 0.67
N HIS A 56 13.86 1.44 0.84
CA HIS A 56 14.04 2.54 1.80
C HIS A 56 13.27 3.82 1.42
N ASP A 57 12.82 3.96 0.17
CA ASP A 57 11.95 5.08 -0.21
C ASP A 57 10.53 4.94 0.40
N PHE A 58 10.16 3.72 0.78
CA PHE A 58 8.94 3.41 1.51
C PHE A 58 9.13 3.40 3.03
N SER A 59 10.29 3.88 3.53
CA SER A 59 10.57 4.00 4.97
C SER A 59 10.42 2.68 5.75
N THR A 60 10.86 1.54 5.18
CA THR A 60 10.82 0.23 5.88
C THR A 60 12.20 -0.40 6.04
N MET A 61 12.36 -1.18 7.11
CA MET A 61 13.54 -2.00 7.39
C MET A 61 13.24 -3.52 7.30
N SER A 62 12.08 -3.90 6.77
CA SER A 62 11.57 -5.28 6.79
C SER A 62 10.83 -5.65 5.51
N VAL A 63 10.85 -6.95 5.21
CA VAL A 63 10.30 -7.57 3.99
C VAL A 63 9.12 -8.47 4.34
N SER A 64 8.08 -8.49 3.50
CA SER A 64 6.93 -9.40 3.59
C SER A 64 6.77 -10.14 2.27
N GLU A 65 6.63 -11.48 2.31
CA GLU A 65 6.54 -12.35 1.14
C GLU A 65 5.15 -12.38 0.50
N ASP A 66 4.09 -12.14 1.28
CA ASP A 66 2.72 -12.15 0.78
C ASP A 66 2.36 -10.83 0.10
N SER A 67 2.64 -10.75 -1.21
CA SER A 67 2.38 -9.56 -2.02
C SER A 67 0.87 -9.29 -2.16
N LEU A 68 0.44 -8.14 -1.65
CA LEU A 68 -0.88 -7.53 -1.91
C LEU A 68 -0.96 -6.84 -3.28
N LEU A 69 0.13 -6.84 -4.04
CA LEU A 69 0.35 -5.96 -5.18
C LEU A 69 0.38 -6.71 -6.50
N VAL A 70 -0.12 -6.05 -7.54
CA VAL A 70 0.12 -6.44 -8.93
C VAL A 70 1.43 -5.80 -9.38
N ALA A 71 2.52 -6.58 -9.34
CA ALA A 71 3.88 -6.07 -9.57
C ALA A 71 4.03 -5.31 -10.90
N SER A 72 3.40 -5.79 -11.98
CA SER A 72 3.44 -5.13 -13.30
C SER A 72 2.81 -3.74 -13.28
N LYS A 73 1.71 -3.56 -12.54
CA LYS A 73 0.99 -2.28 -12.42
C LYS A 73 1.78 -1.28 -11.57
N VAL A 74 2.36 -1.72 -10.46
CA VAL A 74 3.25 -0.88 -9.65
C VAL A 74 4.45 -0.39 -10.47
N LYS A 75 5.08 -1.27 -11.28
CA LYS A 75 6.15 -0.85 -12.21
C LYS A 75 5.66 0.19 -13.21
N ALA A 76 4.44 0.05 -13.73
CA ALA A 76 3.88 1.00 -14.68
C ALA A 76 3.69 2.39 -14.04
N VAL A 77 3.18 2.46 -12.81
CA VAL A 77 3.01 3.74 -12.07
C VAL A 77 4.35 4.40 -11.78
N ILE A 78 5.37 3.64 -11.36
CA ILE A 78 6.72 4.17 -11.10
C ILE A 78 7.37 4.68 -12.39
N LYS A 79 7.22 3.91 -13.49
CA LYS A 79 7.72 4.34 -14.81
C LYS A 79 7.01 5.59 -15.33
N ALA A 80 5.70 5.72 -15.11
CA ALA A 80 4.95 6.93 -15.44
C ALA A 80 5.47 8.16 -14.68
N ASN A 81 6.03 7.96 -13.49
CA ASN A 81 6.70 9.00 -12.69
C ASN A 81 8.14 9.31 -13.13
N GLY A 82 8.65 8.68 -14.20
CA GLY A 82 9.98 8.90 -14.75
C GLY A 82 11.12 8.19 -13.99
N LEU A 83 10.79 7.19 -13.17
CA LEU A 83 11.75 6.44 -12.35
C LEU A 83 11.79 4.96 -12.73
N ASN A 84 12.87 4.30 -12.35
CA ASN A 84 13.00 2.85 -12.37
C ASN A 84 12.52 2.26 -11.04
N CYS A 85 12.12 1.00 -11.06
CA CYS A 85 11.72 0.25 -9.89
C CYS A 85 12.71 -0.89 -9.65
N ALA A 86 13.38 -0.90 -8.51
CA ALA A 86 14.22 -2.00 -8.10
C ALA A 86 13.39 -3.17 -7.56
N ALA A 87 13.93 -4.39 -7.61
CA ALA A 87 13.21 -5.57 -7.12
C ALA A 87 12.91 -5.50 -5.61
N ASP A 88 13.75 -4.82 -4.83
CA ASP A 88 13.57 -4.66 -3.38
C ASP A 88 12.43 -3.69 -3.01
N ALA A 89 12.06 -2.78 -3.92
CA ALA A 89 10.98 -1.81 -3.71
C ALA A 89 9.63 -2.48 -3.40
N PHE A 90 9.36 -3.65 -4.00
CA PHE A 90 8.12 -4.39 -3.77
C PHE A 90 7.99 -4.86 -2.33
N TYR A 91 9.08 -5.34 -1.73
CA TYR A 91 9.06 -5.82 -0.34
C TYR A 91 8.79 -4.66 0.63
N GLY A 92 9.43 -3.50 0.40
CA GLY A 92 9.22 -2.32 1.23
C GLY A 92 7.78 -1.80 1.13
N LEU A 93 7.25 -1.65 -0.08
CA LEU A 93 5.86 -1.24 -0.28
C LEU A 93 4.90 -2.26 0.34
N ASN A 94 5.10 -3.56 0.11
CA ASN A 94 4.22 -4.60 0.64
C ASN A 94 4.19 -4.57 2.18
N TYR A 95 5.34 -4.38 2.83
CA TYR A 95 5.41 -4.28 4.29
C TYR A 95 4.59 -3.08 4.82
N GLN A 96 4.74 -1.89 4.23
CA GLN A 96 3.94 -0.72 4.62
C GLN A 96 2.45 -1.01 4.50
N LEU A 97 2.04 -1.62 3.39
CA LEU A 97 0.64 -1.92 3.12
C LEU A 97 0.05 -2.93 4.12
N ASN A 98 0.82 -3.95 4.50
CA ASN A 98 0.43 -4.88 5.57
C ASN A 98 0.18 -4.12 6.88
N TRP A 99 1.13 -3.27 7.27
CA TRP A 99 1.03 -2.48 8.50
C TRP A 99 -0.17 -1.52 8.49
N VAL A 100 -0.44 -0.87 7.35
CA VAL A 100 -1.59 0.02 7.16
C VAL A 100 -2.90 -0.73 7.34
N VAL A 101 -3.04 -1.93 6.76
CA VAL A 101 -4.26 -2.73 6.90
C VAL A 101 -4.47 -3.17 8.35
N SER A 102 -3.44 -3.71 9.00
CA SER A 102 -3.53 -4.12 10.41
C SER A 102 -3.83 -2.92 11.32
N SER A 103 -3.20 -1.77 11.08
CA SER A 103 -3.43 -0.54 11.84
C SER A 103 -4.84 0.01 11.62
N GLY A 104 -5.33 0.00 10.38
CA GLY A 104 -6.70 0.39 10.05
C GLY A 104 -7.74 -0.52 10.72
N CYS A 105 -7.48 -1.84 10.77
CA CYS A 105 -8.30 -2.79 11.51
C CYS A 105 -8.31 -2.48 13.02
N ASN A 106 -7.14 -2.25 13.61
CA ASN A 106 -7.03 -1.88 15.03
C ASN A 106 -7.78 -0.57 15.34
N ARG A 107 -7.71 0.43 14.46
CA ARG A 107 -8.46 1.70 14.59
C ARG A 107 -9.96 1.49 14.46
N ALA A 108 -10.41 0.64 13.54
CA ALA A 108 -11.82 0.32 13.42
C ALA A 108 -12.35 -0.31 14.72
N VAL A 109 -11.63 -1.27 15.27
CA VAL A 109 -11.95 -1.93 16.55
C VAL A 109 -11.93 -0.94 17.71
N ALA A 110 -10.91 -0.08 17.80
CA ALA A 110 -10.81 0.96 18.83
C ALA A 110 -11.98 1.95 18.78
N ASN A 111 -12.53 2.20 17.58
CA ASN A 111 -13.73 3.02 17.37
C ASN A 111 -15.05 2.24 17.53
N GLY A 112 -15.02 1.03 18.10
CA GLY A 112 -16.20 0.19 18.32
C GLY A 112 -16.79 -0.44 17.06
N ARG A 113 -16.07 -0.41 15.92
CA ARG A 113 -16.52 -0.96 14.63
C ARG A 113 -15.80 -2.28 14.33
N LYS A 114 -16.51 -3.20 13.67
CA LYS A 114 -15.93 -4.44 13.14
C LYS A 114 -15.63 -4.36 11.64
N THR A 115 -15.76 -3.18 11.03
CA THR A 115 -15.61 -2.99 9.59
C THR A 115 -14.60 -1.88 9.32
N ILE A 116 -13.51 -2.23 8.62
CA ILE A 116 -12.55 -1.26 8.08
C ILE A 116 -13.21 -0.53 6.91
N ARG A 117 -13.18 0.80 6.93
CA ARG A 117 -13.68 1.67 5.86
C ARG A 117 -12.53 2.51 5.30
N GLY A 118 -12.78 3.28 4.25
CA GLY A 118 -11.75 4.08 3.62
C GLY A 118 -11.06 5.04 4.61
N HIS A 119 -11.81 5.69 5.48
CA HIS A 119 -11.23 6.63 6.45
C HIS A 119 -10.29 5.99 7.48
N ASP A 120 -10.42 4.69 7.76
CA ASP A 120 -9.50 3.98 8.67
C ASP A 120 -8.10 3.79 8.06
N ILE A 121 -8.02 3.86 6.73
CA ILE A 121 -6.81 3.65 5.92
C ILE A 121 -6.08 4.97 5.68
N VAL A 122 -6.80 6.02 5.26
CA VAL A 122 -6.20 7.32 4.88
C VAL A 122 -5.90 8.26 6.04
N LEU A 123 -6.52 8.08 7.21
CA LEU A 123 -6.18 8.85 8.42
C LEU A 123 -4.94 8.23 9.07
N GLN A 124 -3.78 8.35 8.43
CA GLN A 124 -2.48 7.91 8.99
C GLN A 124 -2.01 8.85 10.09
#